data_AF-A0A7K4HDT5-F1
#
_entry.id   AF-A0A7K4HDT5-F1
#
_cell.length_a   1.000
_cell.length_b   1.000
_cell.length_c   1.000
_cell.angle_alpha   90.00
_cell.angle_beta   90.00
_cell.angle_gamma   90.00
#
_symmetry.space_group_name_H-M   'P 1'
#
loop_
_entity.id
_entity.type
_entity.pdbx_description
1 polymer ?
#
loop_
_entity_poly.entity_id
_entity_poly.type
_entity_poly.pdbx_seq_one_letter_code
_entity_poly.pdbx_strand_id
1 'polypeptide(L)'
;MTIINDYFKENWLKILKINSKINLVEEPKQLKESVRIPLTPIEIDAFLLYHIFELLYPRFVNDQQNILDIIVSDFELENIVFGIYLYETTKPGIHSAIKKLPKDSIEVKQEELGDKVKLFNRLQAFFLKEHGIKISCMRIIRKRGVDLINSHCEKLNKLNTSDFFISLLDLIQISLKNDLFSIQPEPNFLRFFKECISFLNGLQLSKLFTFFDSLLPSFNTLLIMNSARLPIALKLKKENNKTLNSEIDIKLTLLESEKYNLNTKTNKAGLSLIQSDFNVEKIVNFNQNPFLLFLSELFEAKIPPNKEIFKLLFQKVLYGIRSYDLNWSMFPKPKINNFLFRFLIRLFGININLKKLSHWAIPDFLFDLGAMFIGLNAKILLVLTDKNKNNSKQTPTELLLFNFENGVINNLEYIKDQDIITEMDQQSLESVRLIISEQYGFISNVLMVDKYLIKKIIEDFIIDSHKISIFSLLKIFKLLKNPQYFQLNPEIPPYTLLKKKGSISFLKDLLSIVVDKHEF
;
A
#
# COMPACT_ATOMS: atom_id res chain seq x y z
N MET A 1 -17.49 13.79 -30.32
CA MET A 1 -17.06 12.94 -29.19
C MET A 1 -15.99 13.66 -28.41
N THR A 2 -16.30 14.07 -27.17
CA THR A 2 -15.27 14.46 -26.21
C THR A 2 -14.41 13.22 -25.91
N ILE A 3 -13.09 13.36 -26.08
CA ILE A 3 -12.16 12.23 -25.91
C ILE A 3 -12.14 11.77 -24.43
N ILE A 4 -12.39 12.70 -23.51
CA ILE A 4 -12.40 12.51 -22.06
C ILE A 4 -13.80 12.85 -21.53
N ASN A 5 -14.28 12.08 -20.55
CA ASN A 5 -15.54 12.28 -19.86
C ASN A 5 -15.68 13.72 -19.33
N ASP A 6 -16.83 14.35 -19.58
CA ASP A 6 -17.04 15.77 -19.28
C ASP A 6 -16.95 16.08 -17.78
N TYR A 7 -17.42 15.15 -16.93
CA TYR A 7 -17.34 15.28 -15.48
C TYR A 7 -15.88 15.35 -14.99
N PHE A 8 -15.01 14.49 -15.51
CA PHE A 8 -13.58 14.53 -15.21
C PHE A 8 -12.93 15.81 -15.75
N LYS A 9 -13.26 16.18 -16.98
CA LYS A 9 -12.72 17.37 -17.65
C LYS A 9 -13.06 18.65 -16.88
N GLU A 10 -14.31 18.82 -16.44
CA GLU A 10 -14.75 19.98 -15.66
C GLU A 10 -14.00 20.09 -14.34
N ASN A 11 -13.88 18.99 -13.59
CA ASN A 11 -13.10 18.98 -12.34
C ASN A 11 -11.63 19.32 -12.60
N TRP A 12 -11.03 18.77 -13.66
CA TRP A 12 -9.64 19.06 -14.00
C TRP A 12 -9.41 20.52 -14.40
N LEU A 13 -10.30 21.10 -15.22
CA LEU A 13 -10.26 22.53 -15.57
C LEU A 13 -10.43 23.43 -14.34
N LYS A 14 -11.27 23.02 -13.38
CA LYS A 14 -11.41 23.71 -12.09
C LYS A 14 -10.09 23.69 -11.32
N ILE A 15 -9.41 22.54 -11.24
CA ILE A 15 -8.09 22.43 -10.60
C ILE A 15 -7.07 23.36 -11.27
N LEU A 16 -6.97 23.34 -12.61
CA LEU A 16 -6.04 24.22 -13.34
C LEU A 16 -6.30 25.71 -13.07
N LYS A 17 -7.57 26.13 -13.08
CA LYS A 17 -7.98 27.50 -12.77
C LYS A 17 -7.63 27.91 -11.33
N ILE A 18 -7.71 26.98 -10.38
CA ILE A 18 -7.32 27.25 -8.99
C ILE A 18 -5.80 27.38 -8.90
N ASN A 19 -5.06 26.44 -9.49
CA ASN A 19 -3.60 26.48 -9.54
C ASN A 19 -3.08 27.78 -10.16
N SER A 20 -3.72 28.28 -11.23
CA SER A 20 -3.35 29.55 -11.86
C SER A 20 -3.58 30.74 -10.92
N LYS A 21 -4.68 30.75 -10.16
CA LYS A 21 -4.98 31.80 -9.17
C LYS A 21 -3.98 31.81 -8.00
N ILE A 22 -3.68 30.64 -7.42
CA ILE A 22 -2.73 30.51 -6.29
C ILE A 22 -1.33 31.00 -6.71
N ASN A 23 -0.94 30.84 -7.98
CA ASN A 23 0.35 31.35 -8.45
C ASN A 23 0.39 32.88 -8.61
N LEU A 24 -0.77 33.54 -8.76
CA LEU A 24 -0.87 34.99 -8.92
C LEU A 24 -1.00 35.72 -7.56
N VAL A 25 -1.44 35.02 -6.52
CA VAL A 25 -1.62 35.56 -5.17
C VAL A 25 -0.61 34.84 -4.27
N GLU A 26 0.37 35.55 -3.69
CA GLU A 26 1.28 34.96 -2.70
C GLU A 26 0.48 34.36 -1.53
N GLU A 27 0.33 33.02 -1.55
CA GLU A 27 -0.25 32.17 -0.52
C GLU A 27 -1.59 32.66 0.10
N PRO A 28 -2.74 32.46 -0.58
CA PRO A 28 -4.02 32.62 0.09
C PRO A 28 -4.10 31.63 1.26
N LYS A 29 -4.22 32.14 2.49
CA LYS A 29 -4.22 31.30 3.71
C LYS A 29 -5.25 30.17 3.69
N GLN A 30 -6.38 30.35 2.97
CA GLN A 30 -7.41 29.33 2.73
C GLN A 30 -8.19 29.63 1.44
N LEU A 31 -8.50 28.62 0.63
CA LEU A 31 -9.50 28.70 -0.44
C LEU A 31 -10.73 27.89 -0.02
N LYS A 32 -11.87 28.54 0.20
CA LYS A 32 -13.15 27.84 0.50
C LYS A 32 -13.75 27.13 -0.73
N GLU A 33 -12.92 26.64 -1.65
CA GLU A 33 -13.33 25.90 -2.83
C GLU A 33 -12.92 24.42 -2.65
N SER A 34 -13.89 23.50 -2.76
CA SER A 34 -13.61 22.06 -2.80
C SER A 34 -13.40 21.58 -4.24
N VAL A 35 -12.51 20.61 -4.41
CA VAL A 35 -12.27 19.90 -5.68
C VAL A 35 -12.16 18.42 -5.40
N ARG A 36 -12.48 17.62 -6.41
CA ARG A 36 -12.34 16.17 -6.33
C ARG A 36 -10.91 15.78 -6.68
N ILE A 37 -10.30 14.88 -5.91
CA ILE A 37 -9.02 14.27 -6.29
C ILE A 37 -9.25 13.47 -7.59
N PRO A 38 -8.46 13.69 -8.66
CA PRO A 38 -8.65 13.02 -9.94
C PRO A 38 -8.82 11.50 -9.82
N LEU A 39 -9.79 10.95 -10.56
CA LEU A 39 -10.13 9.52 -10.57
C LEU A 39 -10.61 8.95 -9.22
N THR A 40 -11.02 9.78 -8.27
CA THR A 40 -11.59 9.33 -6.99
C THR A 40 -12.91 10.02 -6.71
N PRO A 41 -13.79 9.50 -5.83
CA PRO A 41 -14.98 10.22 -5.37
C PRO A 41 -14.66 11.23 -4.25
N ILE A 42 -13.39 11.33 -3.81
CA ILE A 42 -12.98 12.08 -2.62
C ILE A 42 -12.87 13.57 -2.95
N GLU A 43 -13.68 14.38 -2.27
CA GLU A 43 -13.60 15.84 -2.33
C GLU A 43 -12.76 16.39 -1.18
N ILE A 44 -11.84 17.29 -1.52
CA ILE A 44 -10.95 17.94 -0.57
C ILE A 44 -10.87 19.44 -0.86
N ASP A 45 -10.36 20.18 0.10
CA ASP A 45 -9.98 21.58 -0.08
C ASP A 45 -8.96 21.71 -1.24
N ALA A 46 -9.19 22.66 -2.14
CA ALA A 46 -8.36 22.80 -3.34
C ALA A 46 -6.93 23.27 -3.04
N PHE A 47 -6.75 24.06 -1.98
CA PHE A 47 -5.42 24.48 -1.52
C PHE A 47 -4.66 23.28 -0.95
N LEU A 48 -5.34 22.36 -0.27
CA LEU A 48 -4.77 21.08 0.14
C LEU A 48 -4.35 20.22 -1.07
N LEU A 49 -5.19 20.09 -2.10
CA LEU A 49 -4.83 19.35 -3.32
C LEU A 49 -3.61 19.94 -4.01
N TYR A 50 -3.56 21.27 -4.14
CA TYR A 50 -2.44 22.01 -4.72
C TYR A 50 -1.12 21.61 -4.05
N HIS A 51 -1.05 21.68 -2.72
CA HIS A 51 0.19 21.36 -2.01
C HIS A 51 0.53 19.86 -1.99
N ILE A 52 -0.46 18.98 -2.07
CA ILE A 52 -0.22 17.54 -2.26
C ILE A 52 0.45 17.30 -3.62
N PHE A 53 0.01 17.98 -4.69
CA PHE A 53 0.64 17.87 -5.99
C PHE A 53 2.07 18.43 -5.98
N GLU A 54 2.27 19.62 -5.41
CA GLU A 54 3.60 20.23 -5.23
C GLU A 54 4.57 19.29 -4.49
N LEU A 55 4.07 18.58 -3.47
CA LEU A 55 4.88 17.69 -2.65
C LEU A 55 5.20 16.34 -3.33
N LEU A 56 4.22 15.72 -3.98
CA LEU A 56 4.31 14.34 -4.47
C LEU A 56 4.75 14.25 -5.93
N TYR A 57 4.23 15.09 -6.83
CA TYR A 57 4.44 14.92 -8.27
C TYR A 57 5.90 15.09 -8.70
N PRO A 58 6.65 16.10 -8.21
CA PRO A 58 8.07 16.25 -8.57
C PRO A 58 8.92 15.08 -8.09
N ARG A 59 8.58 14.50 -6.92
CA ARG A 59 9.32 13.42 -6.29
C ARG A 59 9.08 12.08 -6.98
N PHE A 60 7.81 11.79 -7.29
CA PHE A 60 7.43 10.46 -7.77
C PHE A 60 7.22 10.42 -9.27
N VAL A 61 6.63 11.45 -9.89
CA VAL A 61 6.23 11.45 -11.32
C VAL A 61 7.25 12.15 -12.22
N ASN A 62 8.23 12.86 -11.64
CA ASN A 62 9.24 13.66 -12.34
C ASN A 62 8.64 14.82 -13.18
N ASP A 63 7.57 15.42 -12.66
CA ASP A 63 6.89 16.56 -13.28
C ASP A 63 7.61 17.88 -12.95
N GLN A 64 8.83 18.04 -13.49
CA GLN A 64 9.68 19.21 -13.20
C GLN A 64 9.34 20.45 -14.05
N GLN A 65 8.81 20.24 -15.27
CA GLN A 65 8.48 21.28 -16.25
C GLN A 65 7.20 20.90 -17.00
N ASN A 66 7.00 21.45 -18.20
CA ASN A 66 5.81 21.20 -19.02
C ASN A 66 5.70 19.72 -19.39
N ILE A 67 4.45 19.27 -19.54
CA ILE A 67 4.14 17.86 -19.82
C ILE A 67 3.38 17.77 -21.12
N LEU A 68 3.77 16.80 -21.95
CA LEU A 68 3.10 16.50 -23.21
C LEU A 68 2.31 15.19 -23.09
N ASP A 69 1.00 15.28 -23.13
CA ASP A 69 0.13 14.11 -23.25
C ASP A 69 -0.18 13.87 -24.74
N ILE A 70 0.06 12.65 -25.20
CA ILE A 70 -0.20 12.20 -26.57
C ILE A 70 -1.17 11.03 -26.50
N ILE A 71 -2.36 11.22 -27.05
CA ILE A 71 -3.36 10.17 -27.17
C ILE A 71 -3.15 9.48 -28.51
N VAL A 72 -2.91 8.17 -28.49
CA VAL A 72 -2.59 7.37 -29.68
C VAL A 72 -3.63 6.28 -29.94
N SER A 73 -3.76 5.89 -31.21
CA SER A 73 -4.55 4.77 -31.67
C SER A 73 -3.99 3.45 -31.17
N ASP A 74 -4.87 2.46 -31.05
CA ASP A 74 -4.46 1.06 -30.89
C ASP A 74 -4.25 0.35 -32.25
N PHE A 75 -4.66 0.99 -33.36
CA PHE A 75 -4.60 0.45 -34.71
C PHE A 75 -3.40 0.97 -35.51
N GLU A 76 -2.90 0.15 -36.44
CA GLU A 76 -1.87 0.55 -37.41
C GLU A 76 -2.44 1.58 -38.40
N LEU A 77 -2.02 2.83 -38.23
CA LEU A 77 -2.35 3.96 -39.08
C LEU A 77 -1.05 4.70 -39.42
N GLU A 78 -1.02 5.44 -40.53
CA GLU A 78 0.14 6.27 -40.91
C GLU A 78 0.49 7.30 -39.82
N ASN A 79 -0.51 7.97 -39.25
CA ASN A 79 -0.40 8.75 -38.02
C ASN A 79 -1.39 8.22 -36.98
N ILE A 80 -0.87 7.71 -35.87
CA ILE A 80 -1.70 7.14 -34.81
C ILE A 80 -2.23 8.22 -33.83
N VAL A 81 -1.86 9.49 -33.99
CA VAL A 81 -2.19 10.55 -33.01
C VAL A 81 -3.66 10.96 -33.07
N PHE A 82 -4.38 10.75 -31.96
CA PHE A 82 -5.76 11.18 -31.75
C PHE A 82 -5.88 12.53 -31.03
N GLY A 83 -4.87 12.94 -30.26
CA GLY A 83 -4.90 14.20 -29.54
C GLY A 83 -3.57 14.50 -28.88
N ILE A 84 -3.24 15.79 -28.78
CA ILE A 84 -2.01 16.27 -28.17
C ILE A 84 -2.38 17.40 -27.22
N TYR A 85 -1.90 17.30 -25.98
CA TYR A 85 -2.18 18.26 -24.93
C TYR A 85 -0.89 18.65 -24.24
N LEU A 86 -0.58 19.95 -24.26
CA LEU A 86 0.55 20.51 -23.55
C LEU A 86 0.05 21.10 -22.23
N TYR A 87 0.57 20.59 -21.12
CA TYR A 87 0.31 21.10 -19.78
C TYR A 87 1.43 22.07 -19.41
N GLU A 88 1.04 23.32 -19.15
CA GLU A 88 1.97 24.36 -18.76
C GLU A 88 2.20 24.32 -17.25
N THR A 89 3.48 24.21 -16.87
CA THR A 89 3.90 24.02 -15.49
C THR A 89 4.52 25.32 -14.97
N THR A 90 3.94 25.88 -13.92
CA THR A 90 4.44 27.13 -13.29
C THR A 90 5.46 26.84 -12.19
N LYS A 91 5.22 25.77 -11.43
CA LYS A 91 6.12 25.21 -10.41
C LYS A 91 6.15 23.69 -10.59
N PRO A 92 7.23 23.00 -10.23
CA PRO A 92 7.27 21.54 -10.30
C PRO A 92 6.01 20.91 -9.70
N GLY A 93 5.35 20.02 -10.46
CA GLY A 93 4.11 19.34 -10.06
C GLY A 93 2.82 20.15 -10.20
N ILE A 94 2.89 21.45 -10.52
CA ILE A 94 1.73 22.35 -10.58
C ILE A 94 1.49 22.82 -12.02
N HIS A 95 0.37 22.38 -12.59
CA HIS A 95 -0.09 22.81 -13.90
C HIS A 95 -1.08 23.97 -13.77
N SER A 96 -0.88 25.04 -14.54
CA SER A 96 -1.75 26.22 -14.55
C SER A 96 -2.69 26.26 -15.75
N ALA A 97 -2.29 25.64 -16.86
CA ALA A 97 -3.05 25.64 -18.11
C ALA A 97 -2.84 24.35 -18.90
N ILE A 98 -3.76 24.09 -19.82
CA ILE A 98 -3.69 23.01 -20.79
C ILE A 98 -3.99 23.58 -22.19
N LYS A 99 -3.08 23.34 -23.13
CA LYS A 99 -3.21 23.75 -24.53
C LYS A 99 -3.38 22.52 -25.41
N LYS A 100 -4.51 22.43 -26.11
CA LYS A 100 -4.69 21.42 -27.16
C LYS A 100 -3.93 21.85 -28.40
N LEU A 101 -3.07 20.97 -28.91
CA LEU A 101 -2.32 21.21 -30.14
C LEU A 101 -3.00 20.54 -31.34
N PRO A 102 -2.78 21.04 -32.58
CA PRO A 102 -3.27 20.38 -33.79
C PRO A 102 -2.73 18.95 -33.86
N LYS A 103 -3.58 17.97 -34.20
CA LYS A 103 -3.15 16.55 -34.24
C LYS A 103 -2.01 16.31 -35.22
N ASP A 104 -1.99 17.09 -36.29
CA ASP A 104 -0.99 17.01 -37.35
C ASP A 104 0.30 17.78 -37.00
N SER A 105 0.39 18.38 -35.80
CA SER A 105 1.60 19.10 -35.39
C SER A 105 2.77 18.15 -35.10
N ILE A 106 2.49 16.86 -34.85
CA ILE A 106 3.50 15.80 -34.74
C ILE A 106 2.98 14.56 -35.46
N GLU A 107 3.88 13.83 -36.11
CA GLU A 107 3.62 12.51 -36.64
C GLU A 107 4.26 11.47 -35.71
N VAL A 108 3.46 10.49 -35.27
CA VAL A 108 3.94 9.34 -34.51
C VAL A 108 3.51 8.09 -35.26
N LYS A 109 4.48 7.23 -35.58
CA LYS A 109 4.25 5.92 -36.19
C LYS A 109 4.18 4.84 -35.12
N GLN A 110 3.47 3.75 -35.41
CA GLN A 110 3.34 2.62 -34.49
C GLN A 110 4.71 2.04 -34.09
N GLU A 111 5.64 1.95 -35.05
CA GLU A 111 7.00 1.46 -34.86
C GLU A 111 7.79 2.27 -33.82
N GLU A 112 7.53 3.58 -33.72
CA GLU A 112 8.20 4.47 -32.78
C GLU A 112 7.74 4.26 -31.32
N LEU A 113 6.58 3.62 -31.10
CA LEU A 113 6.13 3.27 -29.75
C LEU A 113 7.01 2.19 -29.10
N GLY A 114 7.79 1.44 -29.89
CA GLY A 114 8.77 0.48 -29.40
C GLY A 114 10.00 1.14 -28.74
N ASP A 115 10.36 2.36 -29.16
CA ASP A 115 11.47 3.14 -28.61
C ASP A 115 10.98 4.52 -28.14
N LYS A 116 10.29 4.49 -27.00
CA LYS A 116 9.70 5.69 -26.36
C LYS A 116 10.76 6.71 -25.96
N VAL A 117 12.01 6.29 -25.72
CA VAL A 117 13.13 7.18 -25.38
C VAL A 117 13.50 8.03 -26.59
N LYS A 118 13.69 7.40 -27.75
CA LYS A 118 13.97 8.10 -29.01
C LYS A 118 12.83 9.02 -29.41
N LEU A 119 11.59 8.55 -29.27
CA LEU A 119 10.39 9.36 -29.51
C LEU A 119 10.36 10.60 -28.59
N PHE A 120 10.61 10.43 -27.29
CA PHE A 120 10.67 11.53 -26.33
C PHE A 120 11.74 12.57 -26.71
N ASN A 121 12.96 12.13 -27.01
CA ASN A 121 14.05 13.03 -27.37
C ASN A 121 13.75 13.81 -28.66
N ARG A 122 13.16 13.13 -29.66
CA ARG A 122 12.70 13.76 -30.91
C ARG A 122 11.66 14.84 -30.64
N LEU A 123 10.63 14.52 -29.87
CA LEU A 123 9.56 15.47 -29.57
C LEU A 123 10.04 16.61 -28.67
N GLN A 124 10.88 16.34 -27.67
CA GLN A 124 11.46 17.37 -26.84
C GLN A 124 12.28 18.37 -27.67
N ALA A 125 13.10 17.90 -28.62
CA ALA A 125 13.85 18.76 -29.52
C ALA A 125 12.94 19.58 -30.44
N PHE A 126 11.88 18.96 -30.98
CA PHE A 126 10.87 19.64 -31.79
C PHE A 126 10.18 20.77 -31.02
N PHE A 127 9.65 20.49 -29.82
CA PHE A 127 8.97 21.49 -29.00
C PHE A 127 9.89 22.62 -28.54
N LEU A 128 11.15 22.30 -28.24
CA LEU A 128 12.14 23.31 -27.89
C LEU A 128 12.45 24.23 -29.08
N LYS A 129 12.59 23.68 -30.28
CA LYS A 129 12.95 24.43 -31.50
C LYS A 129 11.79 25.26 -32.05
N GLU A 130 10.61 24.66 -32.20
CA GLU A 130 9.46 25.28 -32.87
C GLU A 130 8.63 26.16 -31.92
N HIS A 131 8.67 25.87 -30.62
CA HIS A 131 7.84 26.57 -29.64
C HIS A 131 8.63 27.26 -28.53
N GLY A 132 9.95 27.00 -28.40
CA GLY A 132 10.75 27.51 -27.28
C GLY A 132 10.37 26.86 -25.94
N ILE A 133 9.66 25.73 -25.97
CA ILE A 133 9.09 25.08 -24.78
C ILE A 133 9.88 23.82 -24.47
N LYS A 134 10.43 23.74 -23.27
CA LYS A 134 11.03 22.50 -22.76
C LYS A 134 9.96 21.65 -22.07
N ILE A 135 9.88 20.38 -22.46
CA ILE A 135 9.06 19.36 -21.80
C ILE A 135 9.95 18.50 -20.91
N SER A 136 9.55 18.25 -19.67
CA SER A 136 10.26 17.31 -18.78
C SER A 136 9.75 15.88 -18.90
N CYS A 137 8.51 15.73 -19.36
CA CYS A 137 7.77 14.49 -19.33
C CYS A 137 6.84 14.40 -20.55
N MET A 138 6.77 13.21 -21.15
CA MET A 138 5.80 12.85 -22.17
C MET A 138 4.99 11.66 -21.67
N ARG A 139 3.67 11.76 -21.75
CA ARG A 139 2.75 10.68 -21.40
C ARG A 139 2.06 10.20 -22.67
N ILE A 140 2.25 8.92 -23.01
CA ILE A 140 1.57 8.29 -24.13
C ILE A 140 0.38 7.51 -23.57
N ILE A 141 -0.81 7.83 -24.07
CA ILE A 141 -2.07 7.25 -23.61
C ILE A 141 -2.76 6.59 -24.81
N ARG A 142 -2.93 5.27 -24.76
CA ARG A 142 -3.71 4.55 -25.78
C ARG A 142 -5.18 4.94 -25.67
N LYS A 143 -5.88 5.05 -26.81
CA LYS A 143 -7.30 5.44 -26.83
C LYS A 143 -8.17 4.52 -25.95
N ARG A 144 -7.91 3.21 -25.98
CA ARG A 144 -8.56 2.25 -25.09
C ARG A 144 -8.34 2.57 -23.60
N GLY A 145 -7.17 3.07 -23.22
CA GLY A 145 -6.90 3.53 -21.86
C GLY A 145 -7.80 4.71 -21.45
N VAL A 146 -8.01 5.66 -22.36
CA VAL A 146 -8.94 6.77 -22.14
C VAL A 146 -10.38 6.27 -21.97
N ASP A 147 -10.79 5.30 -22.77
CA ASP A 147 -12.15 4.72 -22.69
C ASP A 147 -12.38 4.00 -21.35
N LEU A 148 -11.36 3.32 -20.82
CA LEU A 148 -11.41 2.71 -19.49
C LEU A 148 -11.53 3.77 -18.38
N ILE A 149 -10.74 4.86 -18.47
CA ILE A 149 -10.86 6.00 -17.53
C ILE A 149 -12.27 6.59 -17.59
N ASN A 150 -12.81 6.82 -18.79
CA ASN A 150 -14.14 7.39 -18.95
C ASN A 150 -15.21 6.50 -18.30
N SER A 151 -15.15 5.18 -18.53
CA SER A 151 -16.07 4.23 -17.92
C SER A 151 -15.97 4.18 -16.39
N HIS A 152 -14.75 4.31 -15.84
CA HIS A 152 -14.54 4.41 -14.40
C HIS A 152 -15.16 5.70 -13.84
N CYS A 153 -14.91 6.84 -14.49
CA CYS A 153 -15.43 8.15 -14.09
C CYS A 153 -16.97 8.22 -14.07
N GLU A 154 -17.64 7.59 -15.03
CA GLU A 154 -19.12 7.52 -15.08
C GLU A 154 -19.72 6.82 -13.85
N LYS A 155 -18.98 5.89 -13.26
CA LYS A 155 -19.43 5.10 -12.11
C LYS A 155 -19.09 5.76 -10.77
N LEU A 156 -18.09 6.64 -10.71
CA LEU A 156 -17.55 7.21 -9.46
C LEU A 156 -18.62 7.74 -8.50
N ASN A 157 -19.65 8.43 -9.02
CA ASN A 157 -20.70 9.03 -8.17
C ASN A 157 -21.64 8.01 -7.53
N LYS A 158 -21.58 6.74 -7.93
CA LYS A 158 -22.46 5.66 -7.46
C LYS A 158 -21.73 4.61 -6.62
N LEU A 159 -20.40 4.65 -6.56
CA LEU A 159 -19.60 3.67 -5.84
C LEU A 159 -19.43 4.09 -4.37
N ASN A 160 -19.59 3.13 -3.46
CA ASN A 160 -19.04 3.30 -2.11
C ASN A 160 -17.50 3.24 -2.18
N THR A 161 -16.82 3.59 -1.09
CA THR A 161 -15.36 3.65 -1.03
C THR A 161 -14.68 2.33 -1.36
N SER A 162 -15.23 1.19 -0.91
CA SER A 162 -14.62 -0.13 -1.14
C SER A 162 -14.70 -0.51 -2.63
N ASP A 163 -15.89 -0.37 -3.23
CA ASP A 163 -16.11 -0.61 -4.66
C ASP A 163 -15.29 0.35 -5.54
N PHE A 164 -15.10 1.59 -5.07
CA PHE A 164 -14.20 2.55 -5.69
C PHE A 164 -12.75 2.03 -5.73
N PHE A 165 -12.19 1.56 -4.60
CA PHE A 165 -10.83 1.01 -4.57
C PHE A 165 -10.69 -0.22 -5.45
N ILE A 166 -11.67 -1.13 -5.43
CA ILE A 166 -11.71 -2.30 -6.30
C ILE A 166 -11.62 -1.87 -7.77
N SER A 167 -12.51 -0.97 -8.19
CA SER A 167 -12.54 -0.49 -9.57
C SER A 167 -11.28 0.26 -9.99
N LEU A 168 -10.69 1.06 -9.09
CA LEU A 168 -9.46 1.80 -9.34
C LEU A 168 -8.26 0.86 -9.49
N LEU A 169 -8.15 -0.15 -8.63
CA LEU A 169 -7.07 -1.14 -8.68
C LEU A 169 -7.14 -2.00 -9.94
N ASP A 170 -8.35 -2.39 -10.37
CA ASP A 170 -8.55 -3.09 -11.64
C ASP A 170 -8.13 -2.20 -12.83
N LEU A 171 -8.53 -0.92 -12.81
CA LEU A 171 -8.14 0.05 -13.84
C LEU A 171 -6.62 0.18 -13.93
N ILE A 172 -5.93 0.35 -12.79
CA ILE A 172 -4.47 0.45 -12.73
C ILE A 172 -3.83 -0.83 -13.28
N GLN A 173 -4.30 -2.00 -12.86
CA GLN A 173 -3.71 -3.27 -13.28
C GLN A 173 -3.88 -3.51 -14.79
N ILE A 174 -5.08 -3.29 -15.33
CA ILE A 174 -5.36 -3.42 -16.77
C ILE A 174 -4.52 -2.42 -17.58
N SER A 175 -4.40 -1.19 -17.06
CA SER A 175 -3.65 -0.10 -17.69
C SER A 175 -2.17 -0.41 -17.81
N LEU A 176 -1.56 -0.92 -16.75
CA LEU A 176 -0.13 -1.25 -16.71
C LEU A 176 0.18 -2.55 -17.46
N LYS A 177 -0.65 -3.59 -17.32
CA LYS A 177 -0.44 -4.89 -17.98
C LYS A 177 -0.50 -4.78 -19.51
N ASN A 178 -1.38 -3.92 -20.04
CA ASN A 178 -1.56 -3.75 -21.48
C ASN A 178 -0.81 -2.51 -22.03
N ASP A 179 0.09 -1.91 -21.24
CA ASP A 179 0.86 -0.71 -21.63
C ASP A 179 -0.02 0.41 -22.23
N LEU A 180 -1.21 0.63 -21.62
CA LEU A 180 -2.17 1.65 -22.05
C LEU A 180 -1.73 3.06 -21.66
N PHE A 181 -0.86 3.16 -20.67
CA PHE A 181 -0.29 4.39 -20.18
C PHE A 181 1.21 4.21 -20.02
N SER A 182 1.98 5.12 -20.61
CA SER A 182 3.42 5.16 -20.40
C SER A 182 3.88 6.60 -20.22
N ILE A 183 4.92 6.76 -19.41
CA ILE A 183 5.49 8.04 -19.03
C ILE A 183 6.98 7.98 -19.38
N GLN A 184 7.49 8.99 -20.07
CA GLN A 184 8.90 9.11 -20.44
C GLN A 184 9.44 10.48 -20.01
N PRO A 185 10.56 10.55 -19.26
CA PRO A 185 11.31 9.43 -18.67
C PRO A 185 10.48 8.62 -17.68
N GLU A 186 10.71 7.31 -17.63
CA GLU A 186 9.92 6.41 -16.77
C GLU A 186 10.18 6.71 -15.29
N PRO A 187 9.14 7.09 -14.52
CA PRO A 187 9.30 7.38 -13.11
C PRO A 187 9.40 6.10 -12.27
N ASN A 188 10.14 6.17 -11.15
CA ASN A 188 10.39 5.02 -10.27
C ASN A 188 9.11 4.35 -9.78
N PHE A 189 8.07 5.12 -9.41
CA PHE A 189 6.80 4.53 -8.97
C PHE A 189 6.12 3.72 -10.08
N LEU A 190 6.17 4.19 -11.33
CA LEU A 190 5.54 3.49 -12.45
C LEU A 190 6.25 2.17 -12.74
N ARG A 191 7.59 2.20 -12.75
CA ARG A 191 8.42 0.99 -12.86
C ARG A 191 8.11 0.01 -11.73
N PHE A 192 8.09 0.49 -10.49
CA PHE A 192 7.76 -0.30 -9.30
C PHE A 192 6.40 -1.01 -9.45
N PHE A 193 5.33 -0.29 -9.81
CA PHE A 193 4.02 -0.90 -9.97
C PHE A 193 3.95 -1.90 -11.13
N LYS A 194 4.63 -1.64 -12.25
CA LYS A 194 4.73 -2.59 -13.37
C LYS A 194 5.42 -3.89 -12.93
N GLU A 195 6.57 -3.78 -12.26
CA GLU A 195 7.30 -4.93 -11.76
C GLU A 195 6.50 -5.69 -10.68
N CYS A 196 5.80 -4.99 -9.78
CA CYS A 196 4.89 -5.61 -8.81
C CYS A 196 3.77 -6.41 -9.49
N ILE A 197 3.12 -5.85 -10.51
CA ILE A 197 2.05 -6.54 -11.23
C ILE A 197 2.59 -7.77 -11.96
N SER A 198 3.79 -7.68 -12.54
CA SER A 198 4.47 -8.82 -13.14
C SER A 198 4.79 -9.91 -12.11
N PHE A 199 5.31 -9.50 -10.95
CA PHE A 199 5.67 -10.41 -9.85
C PHE A 199 4.46 -11.11 -9.23
N LEU A 200 3.29 -10.45 -9.19
CA LEU A 200 2.03 -11.04 -8.72
C LEU A 200 1.45 -12.10 -9.66
N ASN A 201 2.04 -12.32 -10.83
CA ASN A 201 1.75 -13.42 -11.75
C ASN A 201 0.26 -13.78 -11.92
N GLY A 202 -0.55 -12.80 -12.35
CA GLY A 202 -1.98 -13.01 -12.62
C GLY A 202 -2.92 -12.84 -11.42
N LEU A 203 -2.38 -12.57 -10.23
CA LEU A 203 -3.17 -12.19 -9.07
C LEU A 203 -3.73 -10.75 -9.25
N GLN A 204 -5.04 -10.59 -9.06
CA GLN A 204 -5.72 -9.30 -9.22
C GLN A 204 -5.52 -8.40 -8.00
N LEU A 205 -5.14 -7.14 -8.22
CA LEU A 205 -4.95 -6.14 -7.16
C LEU A 205 -6.26 -5.89 -6.39
N SER A 206 -7.40 -5.89 -7.08
CA SER A 206 -8.72 -5.83 -6.46
C SER A 206 -8.97 -6.99 -5.48
N LYS A 207 -8.58 -8.22 -5.86
CA LYS A 207 -8.67 -9.39 -4.98
C LYS A 207 -7.78 -9.26 -3.75
N LEU A 208 -6.55 -8.78 -3.90
CA LEU A 208 -5.68 -8.47 -2.75
C LEU A 208 -6.33 -7.46 -1.82
N PHE A 209 -6.90 -6.39 -2.39
CA PHE A 209 -7.60 -5.39 -1.59
C PHE A 209 -8.78 -5.99 -0.84
N THR A 210 -9.65 -6.77 -1.48
CA THR A 210 -10.77 -7.44 -0.80
C THR A 210 -10.29 -8.41 0.28
N PHE A 211 -9.16 -9.08 0.04
CA PHE A 211 -8.54 -9.97 1.01
C PHE A 211 -8.06 -9.20 2.25
N PHE A 212 -7.26 -8.15 2.06
CA PHE A 212 -6.78 -7.32 3.17
C PHE A 212 -7.92 -6.60 3.89
N ASP A 213 -8.90 -6.08 3.15
CA ASP A 213 -10.08 -5.47 3.75
C ASP A 213 -10.82 -6.49 4.62
N SER A 214 -11.04 -7.72 4.14
CA SER A 214 -11.70 -8.76 4.93
C SER A 214 -11.00 -9.09 6.25
N LEU A 215 -9.68 -8.89 6.33
CA LEU A 215 -8.84 -9.14 7.51
C LEU A 215 -8.75 -7.94 8.46
N LEU A 216 -9.06 -6.72 8.00
CA LEU A 216 -9.02 -5.53 8.83
C LEU A 216 -10.24 -5.46 9.76
N PRO A 217 -10.06 -5.40 11.09
CA PRO A 217 -11.13 -5.11 12.04
C PRO A 217 -11.72 -3.71 11.84
N SER A 218 -12.81 -3.39 12.54
CA SER A 218 -13.32 -2.02 12.62
C SER A 218 -12.30 -1.11 13.31
N PHE A 219 -12.17 0.13 12.84
CA PHE A 219 -11.30 1.12 13.45
C PHE A 219 -11.79 2.54 13.17
N ASN A 220 -11.34 3.49 13.98
CA ASN A 220 -11.59 4.92 13.77
C ASN A 220 -10.33 5.72 14.15
N THR A 221 -9.56 6.11 13.13
CA THR A 221 -8.17 6.58 13.29
C THR A 221 -7.96 7.88 12.55
N LEU A 222 -7.21 8.81 13.16
CA LEU A 222 -6.67 9.97 12.47
C LEU A 222 -5.17 9.80 12.27
N LEU A 223 -4.73 9.83 11.02
CA LEU A 223 -3.32 9.86 10.63
C LEU A 223 -2.92 11.32 10.43
N ILE A 224 -1.98 11.84 11.23
CA ILE A 224 -1.45 13.19 11.09
C ILE A 224 -0.05 13.09 10.48
N MET A 225 0.12 13.64 9.27
CA MET A 225 1.43 13.85 8.66
C MET A 225 1.90 15.25 9.04
N ASN A 226 2.63 15.34 10.13
CA ASN A 226 3.11 16.61 10.63
C ASN A 226 4.30 17.11 9.80
N SER A 227 4.23 18.37 9.39
CA SER A 227 5.32 19.09 8.75
C SER A 227 5.23 20.57 9.11
N ALA A 228 6.33 21.31 8.98
CA ALA A 228 6.34 22.74 9.30
C ALA A 228 5.51 23.59 8.32
N ARG A 229 5.22 23.08 7.12
CA ARG A 229 4.56 23.82 6.04
C ARG A 229 3.14 23.35 5.76
N LEU A 230 2.92 22.03 5.78
CA LEU A 230 1.66 21.41 5.36
C LEU A 230 1.34 20.22 6.27
N PRO A 231 0.86 20.46 7.49
CA PRO A 231 0.37 19.39 8.35
C PRO A 231 -0.97 18.87 7.80
N ILE A 232 -1.00 17.60 7.39
CA ILE A 232 -2.17 16.97 6.79
C ILE A 232 -2.77 15.98 7.80
N ALA A 233 -4.09 15.97 7.93
CA ALA A 233 -4.83 14.97 8.70
C ALA A 233 -5.70 14.10 7.77
N LEU A 234 -5.52 12.78 7.87
CA LEU A 234 -6.26 11.76 7.13
C LEU A 234 -7.05 10.92 8.12
N LYS A 235 -8.37 11.12 8.17
CA LYS A 235 -9.29 10.30 8.95
C LYS A 235 -9.62 9.05 8.15
N LEU A 236 -9.39 7.89 8.77
CA LEU A 236 -9.74 6.58 8.25
C LEU A 236 -10.66 5.90 9.26
N LYS A 237 -11.85 5.53 8.83
CA LYS A 237 -12.82 4.80 9.64
C LYS A 237 -13.28 3.57 8.87
N LYS A 238 -13.40 2.44 9.56
CA LYS A 238 -13.98 1.21 9.03
C LYS A 238 -15.04 0.71 9.98
N GLU A 239 -16.25 0.55 9.49
CA GLU A 239 -17.36 -0.09 10.22
C GLU A 239 -17.67 -1.46 9.62
N ASN A 240 -17.75 -2.46 10.49
CA ASN A 240 -18.14 -3.81 10.08
C ASN A 240 -19.66 -3.92 10.15
N ASN A 241 -20.34 -3.63 9.03
CA ASN A 241 -21.77 -3.88 8.91
C ASN A 241 -22.02 -5.39 8.78
N LYS A 242 -23.14 -5.87 9.36
CA LYS A 242 -23.56 -7.28 9.26
C LYS A 242 -23.87 -7.73 7.82
N THR A 243 -23.97 -6.78 6.89
CA THR A 243 -24.27 -6.98 5.48
C THR A 243 -23.02 -6.75 4.63
N LEU A 244 -22.33 -7.85 4.29
CA LEU A 244 -21.30 -8.12 3.28
C LEU A 244 -20.18 -7.11 2.94
N ASN A 245 -20.35 -5.79 3.00
CA ASN A 245 -19.30 -4.83 2.67
C ASN A 245 -18.97 -3.97 3.89
N SER A 246 -17.69 -3.97 4.28
CA SER A 246 -17.18 -2.96 5.22
C SER A 246 -17.25 -1.59 4.58
N GLU A 247 -17.87 -0.63 5.28
CA GLU A 247 -17.83 0.76 4.85
C GLU A 247 -16.55 1.39 5.37
N ILE A 248 -15.65 1.73 4.43
CA ILE A 248 -14.44 2.51 4.69
C ILE A 248 -14.78 3.98 4.41
N ASP A 249 -14.63 4.83 5.40
CA ASP A 249 -14.75 6.28 5.28
C ASP A 249 -13.36 6.92 5.32
N ILE A 250 -13.09 7.80 4.36
CA ILE A 250 -11.81 8.46 4.15
C ILE A 250 -12.06 9.96 4.02
N LYS A 251 -11.46 10.74 4.92
CA LYS A 251 -11.52 12.19 4.87
C LYS A 251 -10.13 12.79 5.04
N LEU A 252 -9.73 13.62 4.07
CA LEU A 252 -8.46 14.33 4.09
C LEU A 252 -8.70 15.81 4.37
N THR A 253 -7.98 16.38 5.31
CA THR A 253 -8.12 17.77 5.75
C THR A 253 -6.77 18.40 6.05
N LEU A 254 -6.65 19.70 5.79
CA LEU A 254 -5.52 20.49 6.28
C LEU A 254 -5.69 20.69 7.79
N LEU A 255 -4.61 20.51 8.54
CA LEU A 255 -4.63 20.72 9.98
C LEU A 255 -4.19 22.16 10.26
N GLU A 256 -5.10 23.01 10.73
CA GLU A 256 -4.76 24.40 11.04
C GLU A 256 -3.80 24.48 12.24
N SER A 257 -2.53 24.79 11.98
CA SER A 257 -1.49 24.86 13.01
C SER A 257 -1.76 25.92 14.08
N GLU A 258 -2.54 26.96 13.76
CA GLU A 258 -2.95 28.00 14.72
C GLU A 258 -3.99 27.47 15.72
N LYS A 259 -4.92 26.62 15.26
CA LYS A 259 -5.94 25.99 16.12
C LYS A 259 -5.35 24.92 17.04
N TYR A 260 -4.33 24.20 16.55
CA TYR A 260 -3.75 23.08 17.25
C TYR A 260 -2.25 23.32 17.52
N ASN A 261 -1.87 23.51 18.78
CA ASN A 261 -0.46 23.66 19.16
C ASN A 261 0.28 22.31 19.09
N LEU A 262 0.77 21.98 17.90
CA LEU A 262 1.54 20.76 17.57
C LEU A 262 3.05 20.94 17.73
N ASN A 263 3.51 22.16 18.05
CA ASN A 263 4.92 22.52 18.11
C ASN A 263 5.69 21.85 19.26
N THR A 264 4.97 21.25 20.23
CA THR A 264 5.60 20.45 21.27
C THR A 264 5.22 18.98 21.08
N LYS A 265 6.23 18.10 20.93
CA LYS A 265 6.10 16.63 20.76
C LYS A 265 5.31 15.94 21.90
N THR A 266 4.88 16.69 22.90
CA THR A 266 4.21 16.24 24.12
C THR A 266 2.94 17.04 24.46
N ASN A 267 2.34 17.78 23.52
CA ASN A 267 1.10 18.50 23.83
C ASN A 267 -0.12 17.56 23.87
N LYS A 268 -0.27 16.82 24.97
CA LYS A 268 -1.44 15.96 25.22
C LYS A 268 -2.74 16.72 25.06
N ALA A 269 -2.79 17.99 25.47
CA ALA A 269 -3.98 18.84 25.35
C ALA A 269 -4.35 19.10 23.88
N GLY A 270 -3.35 19.41 23.03
CA GLY A 270 -3.57 19.57 21.59
C GLY A 270 -4.09 18.29 20.93
N LEU A 271 -3.48 17.14 21.24
CA LEU A 271 -3.91 15.84 20.70
C LEU A 271 -5.30 15.42 21.21
N SER A 272 -5.64 15.70 22.47
CA SER A 272 -6.99 15.43 22.98
C SER A 272 -8.06 16.29 22.31
N LEU A 273 -7.75 17.57 22.03
CA LEU A 273 -8.65 18.46 21.30
C LEU A 273 -8.86 17.99 19.85
N ILE A 274 -7.78 17.58 19.16
CA ILE A 274 -7.91 16.99 17.82
C ILE A 274 -8.75 15.71 17.89
N GLN A 275 -8.53 14.86 18.91
CA GLN A 275 -9.26 13.60 19.05
C GLN A 275 -10.77 13.84 19.18
N SER A 276 -11.16 14.83 19.99
CA SER A 276 -12.57 15.21 20.15
C SER A 276 -13.14 15.85 18.89
N ASP A 277 -12.41 16.80 18.27
CA ASP A 277 -12.87 17.53 17.08
C ASP A 277 -13.12 16.61 15.89
N PHE A 278 -12.25 15.62 15.68
CA PHE A 278 -12.38 14.65 14.59
C PHE A 278 -13.25 13.43 14.98
N ASN A 279 -13.65 13.31 16.24
CA ASN A 279 -14.37 12.17 16.82
C ASN A 279 -13.72 10.83 16.42
N VAL A 280 -12.47 10.64 16.84
CA VAL A 280 -11.65 9.44 16.54
C VAL A 280 -11.23 8.71 17.81
N GLU A 281 -11.05 7.40 17.72
CA GLU A 281 -10.57 6.61 18.87
C GLU A 281 -9.07 6.77 19.10
N LYS A 282 -8.32 7.03 18.03
CA LYS A 282 -6.87 7.15 18.08
C LYS A 282 -6.33 8.11 17.04
N ILE A 283 -5.20 8.71 17.38
CA ILE A 283 -4.39 9.55 16.51
C ILE A 283 -3.02 8.89 16.37
N VAL A 284 -2.54 8.75 15.14
CA VAL A 284 -1.16 8.39 14.84
C VAL A 284 -0.53 9.60 14.15
N ASN A 285 0.44 10.21 14.81
CA ASN A 285 1.16 11.36 14.31
C ASN A 285 2.52 10.91 13.78
N PHE A 286 2.90 11.30 12.58
CA PHE A 286 4.21 11.01 12.00
C PHE A 286 4.80 12.24 11.33
N ASN A 287 6.12 12.37 11.41
CA ASN A 287 6.87 13.34 10.65
C ASN A 287 6.81 12.96 9.17
N GLN A 288 6.35 13.90 8.34
CA GLN A 288 6.13 13.68 6.91
C GLN A 288 7.42 13.33 6.15
N ASN A 289 8.56 13.96 6.50
CA ASN A 289 9.79 13.82 5.73
C ASN A 289 10.40 12.40 5.76
N PRO A 290 10.63 11.77 6.93
CA PRO A 290 11.11 10.39 6.99
C PRO A 290 10.21 9.39 6.26
N PHE A 291 8.89 9.60 6.32
CA PHE A 291 7.93 8.74 5.63
C PHE A 291 8.04 8.86 4.10
N LEU A 292 8.14 10.08 3.58
CA LEU A 292 8.32 10.30 2.13
C LEU A 292 9.66 9.77 1.62
N LEU A 293 10.73 9.88 2.42
CA LEU A 293 12.03 9.30 2.07
C LEU A 293 11.94 7.77 1.97
N PHE A 294 11.31 7.13 2.94
CA PHE A 294 11.08 5.67 2.91
C PHE A 294 10.27 5.25 1.66
N LEU A 295 9.21 5.99 1.30
CA LEU A 295 8.43 5.70 0.09
C LEU A 295 9.25 5.85 -1.20
N SER A 296 10.13 6.86 -1.30
CA SER A 296 11.02 7.04 -2.46
C SER A 296 11.93 5.83 -2.63
N GLU A 297 12.58 5.41 -1.54
CA GLU A 297 13.49 4.27 -1.55
C GLU A 297 12.75 2.95 -1.84
N LEU A 298 11.51 2.81 -1.38
CA LEU A 298 10.65 1.68 -1.72
C LEU A 298 10.35 1.63 -3.22
N PHE A 299 9.99 2.76 -3.84
CA PHE A 299 9.72 2.83 -5.28
C PHE A 299 10.99 2.71 -6.15
N GLU A 300 12.15 3.00 -5.59
CA GLU A 300 13.44 2.76 -6.23
C GLU A 300 13.89 1.29 -6.15
N ALA A 301 13.34 0.52 -5.21
CA ALA A 301 13.71 -0.87 -5.02
C ALA A 301 13.35 -1.73 -6.23
N LYS A 302 14.30 -2.60 -6.62
CA LYS A 302 14.08 -3.62 -7.67
C LYS A 302 13.09 -4.68 -7.19
N ILE A 303 12.23 -5.16 -8.07
CA ILE A 303 11.29 -6.26 -7.79
C ILE A 303 11.60 -7.48 -8.69
N PRO A 304 11.62 -8.71 -8.15
CA PRO A 304 11.62 -9.02 -6.71
C PRO A 304 12.85 -8.45 -6.00
N PRO A 305 12.72 -7.97 -4.76
CA PRO A 305 13.84 -7.42 -4.01
C PRO A 305 14.83 -8.52 -3.68
N ASN A 306 16.12 -8.33 -3.94
CA ASN A 306 17.13 -9.28 -3.47
C ASN A 306 17.22 -9.29 -1.93
N LYS A 307 17.92 -10.28 -1.37
CA LYS A 307 18.00 -10.49 0.10
C LYS A 307 18.49 -9.23 0.82
N GLU A 308 19.48 -8.54 0.27
CA GLU A 308 20.09 -7.36 0.90
C GLU A 308 19.20 -6.13 0.85
N ILE A 309 18.50 -5.89 -0.27
CA ILE A 309 17.50 -4.82 -0.39
C ILE A 309 16.35 -5.08 0.60
N PHE A 310 15.88 -6.32 0.70
CA PHE A 310 14.81 -6.65 1.62
C PHE A 310 15.24 -6.48 3.08
N LYS A 311 16.46 -6.90 3.44
CA LYS A 311 17.05 -6.62 4.76
C LYS A 311 17.09 -5.12 5.04
N LEU A 312 17.59 -4.31 4.10
CA LEU A 312 17.67 -2.86 4.26
C LEU A 312 16.30 -2.22 4.47
N LEU A 313 15.30 -2.60 3.66
CA LEU A 313 13.92 -2.14 3.83
C LEU A 313 13.37 -2.54 5.21
N PHE A 314 13.64 -3.77 5.65
CA PHE A 314 13.21 -4.23 6.96
C PHE A 314 13.92 -3.49 8.12
N GLN A 315 15.22 -3.21 7.99
CA GLN A 315 15.96 -2.38 8.94
C GLN A 315 15.34 -0.98 9.06
N LYS A 316 14.95 -0.36 7.94
CA LYS A 316 14.30 0.97 7.93
C LYS A 316 12.92 0.94 8.59
N VAL A 317 12.14 -0.11 8.36
CA VAL A 317 10.85 -0.32 9.06
C VAL A 317 11.08 -0.45 10.57
N LEU A 318 12.05 -1.25 11.00
CA LEU A 318 12.39 -1.42 12.42
C LEU A 318 12.89 -0.11 13.06
N TYR A 319 13.71 0.67 12.33
CA TYR A 319 14.14 1.99 12.77
C TYR A 319 12.94 2.94 12.92
N GLY A 320 12.04 2.96 11.94
CA GLY A 320 10.79 3.70 12.00
C GLY A 320 10.01 3.36 13.26
N ILE A 321 9.71 2.07 13.47
CA ILE A 321 9.03 1.54 14.66
C ILE A 321 9.73 1.94 15.97
N ARG A 322 11.07 1.89 16.04
CA ARG A 322 11.86 2.29 17.22
C ARG A 322 11.81 3.80 17.49
N SER A 323 11.70 4.62 16.45
CA SER A 323 11.68 6.09 16.55
C SER A 323 10.37 6.69 17.08
N TYR A 324 9.65 5.94 17.93
CA TYR A 324 8.48 6.40 18.68
C TYR A 324 8.83 7.61 19.57
N ASP A 325 7.93 8.58 19.67
CA ASP A 325 8.11 9.93 20.24
C ASP A 325 9.19 10.81 19.53
N LEU A 326 9.95 10.29 18.56
CA LEU A 326 10.92 11.05 17.75
C LEU A 326 10.38 11.41 16.36
N ASN A 327 10.06 10.40 15.55
CA ASN A 327 9.55 10.54 14.19
C ASN A 327 8.05 10.22 14.09
N TRP A 328 7.49 9.49 15.06
CA TRP A 328 6.06 9.25 15.13
C TRP A 328 5.59 9.06 16.58
N SER A 329 4.32 9.29 16.86
CA SER A 329 3.70 9.06 18.16
C SER A 329 2.23 8.67 18.01
N MET A 330 1.66 8.12 19.07
CA MET A 330 0.25 7.71 19.10
C MET A 330 -0.45 8.31 20.32
N PHE A 331 -1.72 8.69 20.14
CA PHE A 331 -2.60 9.13 21.21
C PHE A 331 -3.94 8.38 21.16
N PRO A 332 -4.37 7.70 22.23
CA PRO A 332 -3.66 7.49 23.50
C PRO A 332 -2.32 6.76 23.34
N LYS A 333 -1.36 7.03 24.22
CA LYS A 333 -0.05 6.37 24.16
C LYS A 333 -0.23 4.85 24.35
N PRO A 334 0.49 4.02 23.59
CA PRO A 334 0.45 2.59 23.77
C PRO A 334 0.99 2.20 25.14
N LYS A 335 0.42 1.15 25.75
CA LYS A 335 0.91 0.64 27.05
C LYS A 335 2.31 0.04 26.90
N ILE A 336 2.57 -0.58 25.76
CA ILE A 336 3.81 -1.29 25.43
C ILE A 336 4.21 -0.91 24.00
N ASN A 337 5.43 -0.40 23.82
CA ASN A 337 5.94 -0.05 22.49
C ASN A 337 6.42 -1.31 21.75
N ASN A 338 6.12 -1.39 20.45
CA ASN A 338 6.70 -2.36 19.51
C ASN A 338 6.44 -3.83 19.86
N PHE A 339 5.22 -4.08 20.34
CA PHE A 339 4.89 -5.32 21.02
C PHE A 339 4.76 -6.55 20.12
N LEU A 340 4.27 -6.39 18.88
CA LEU A 340 4.10 -7.52 17.95
C LEU A 340 5.43 -8.21 17.68
N PHE A 341 6.45 -7.41 17.35
CA PHE A 341 7.76 -7.93 17.01
C PHE A 341 8.40 -8.70 18.17
N ARG A 342 8.35 -8.12 19.37
CA ARG A 342 8.84 -8.77 20.59
C ARG A 342 8.05 -10.05 20.88
N PHE A 343 6.72 -10.00 20.74
CA PHE A 343 5.85 -11.16 20.94
C PHE A 343 6.22 -12.30 20.01
N LEU A 344 6.40 -12.04 18.70
CA LEU A 344 6.77 -13.05 17.71
C LEU A 344 8.14 -13.67 18.01
N ILE A 345 9.16 -12.87 18.32
CA ILE A 345 10.50 -13.41 18.66
C ILE A 345 10.43 -14.32 19.89
N ARG A 346 9.76 -13.90 20.96
CA ARG A 346 9.61 -14.72 22.18
C ARG A 346 8.71 -15.95 21.97
N LEU A 347 7.74 -15.84 21.08
CA LEU A 347 6.89 -16.97 20.66
C LEU A 347 7.74 -18.08 20.04
N PHE A 348 8.79 -17.73 19.31
CA PHE A 348 9.76 -18.68 18.77
C PHE A 348 10.86 -19.13 19.76
N GLY A 349 10.72 -18.80 21.06
CA GLY A 349 11.64 -19.24 22.12
C GLY A 349 12.95 -18.44 22.18
N ILE A 350 13.03 -17.33 21.46
CA ILE A 350 14.23 -16.50 21.40
C ILE A 350 14.13 -15.45 22.52
N ASN A 351 14.82 -15.71 23.62
CA ASN A 351 14.88 -14.82 24.79
C ASN A 351 16.07 -13.86 24.70
N ILE A 352 16.24 -13.20 23.55
CA ILE A 352 17.32 -12.22 23.37
C ILE A 352 16.85 -10.85 23.84
N ASN A 353 17.69 -10.17 24.61
CA ASN A 353 17.48 -8.76 24.90
C ASN A 353 17.75 -7.93 23.64
N LEU A 354 16.69 -7.47 22.98
CA LEU A 354 16.77 -6.75 21.70
C LEU A 354 17.49 -5.41 21.82
N LYS A 355 17.72 -4.85 23.02
CA LYS A 355 18.65 -3.73 23.20
C LYS A 355 20.10 -4.07 22.88
N LYS A 356 20.51 -5.31 23.19
CA LYS A 356 21.90 -5.76 23.00
C LYS A 356 22.16 -6.14 21.55
N LEU A 357 21.10 -6.48 20.81
CA LEU A 357 21.19 -6.64 19.37
C LEU A 357 21.08 -5.29 18.70
N SER A 358 22.07 -4.99 17.85
CA SER A 358 21.93 -3.89 16.91
C SER A 358 20.66 -4.10 16.08
N HIS A 359 19.86 -3.05 15.90
CA HIS A 359 18.70 -3.10 14.99
C HIS A 359 19.09 -3.48 13.57
N TRP A 360 20.37 -3.26 13.20
CA TRP A 360 20.97 -3.72 11.96
C TRP A 360 21.07 -5.25 11.88
N ALA A 361 21.30 -5.93 13.01
CA ALA A 361 21.50 -7.39 13.08
C ALA A 361 20.19 -8.18 13.24
N ILE A 362 19.09 -7.53 13.62
CA ILE A 362 17.79 -8.18 13.81
C ILE A 362 17.29 -8.81 12.50
N PRO A 363 17.31 -8.09 11.35
CA PRO A 363 16.95 -8.68 10.06
C PRO A 363 17.83 -9.87 9.70
N ASP A 364 19.16 -9.75 9.81
CA ASP A 364 20.08 -10.86 9.51
C ASP A 364 19.72 -12.11 10.30
N PHE A 365 19.55 -11.96 11.61
CA PHE A 365 19.16 -13.06 12.48
C PHE A 365 17.83 -13.72 12.07
N LEU A 366 16.80 -12.94 11.73
CA LEU A 366 15.51 -13.49 11.28
C LEU A 366 15.61 -14.17 9.91
N PHE A 367 16.40 -13.63 9.00
CA PHE A 367 16.66 -14.23 7.70
C PHE A 367 17.41 -15.55 7.82
N ASP A 368 18.38 -15.63 8.73
CA ASP A 368 19.15 -16.84 8.97
C ASP A 368 18.32 -17.91 9.68
N LEU A 369 17.44 -17.52 10.61
CA LEU A 369 16.44 -18.44 11.17
C LEU A 369 15.47 -18.96 10.12
N GLY A 370 15.00 -18.09 9.23
CA GLY A 370 14.17 -18.47 8.09
C GLY A 370 14.89 -19.49 7.22
N ALA A 371 16.12 -19.20 6.80
CA ALA A 371 16.95 -20.10 6.00
C ALA A 371 17.23 -21.44 6.71
N MET A 372 17.44 -21.43 8.04
CA MET A 372 17.67 -22.63 8.84
C MET A 372 16.45 -23.56 8.88
N PHE A 373 15.24 -23.01 9.02
CA PHE A 373 14.03 -23.84 9.22
C PHE A 373 13.23 -24.11 7.94
N ILE A 374 13.29 -23.21 6.97
CA ILE A 374 12.55 -23.31 5.71
C ILE A 374 13.46 -23.78 4.57
N GLY A 375 14.76 -23.48 4.65
CA GLY A 375 15.72 -23.65 3.56
C GLY A 375 15.87 -22.38 2.72
N LEU A 376 16.95 -22.32 1.93
CA LEU A 376 17.20 -21.23 0.98
C LEU A 376 16.28 -21.31 -0.24
N ASN A 377 16.00 -22.54 -0.71
CA ASN A 377 15.09 -22.81 -1.82
C ASN A 377 13.93 -23.63 -1.27
N ALA A 378 12.71 -23.07 -1.32
CA ALA A 378 11.56 -23.64 -0.63
C ALA A 378 10.27 -23.27 -1.35
N LYS A 379 9.27 -24.14 -1.27
CA LYS A 379 7.90 -23.85 -1.71
C LYS A 379 6.97 -23.97 -0.51
N ILE A 380 6.39 -22.87 -0.08
CA ILE A 380 5.49 -22.82 1.07
C ILE A 380 4.07 -22.59 0.60
N LEU A 381 3.17 -23.52 0.91
CA LEU A 381 1.75 -23.36 0.69
C LEU A 381 1.09 -22.72 1.91
N LEU A 382 0.45 -21.57 1.74
CA LEU A 382 -0.43 -20.95 2.73
C LEU A 382 -1.88 -21.32 2.43
N VAL A 383 -2.55 -21.88 3.42
CA VAL A 383 -3.96 -22.28 3.39
C VAL A 383 -4.72 -21.38 4.34
N LEU A 384 -5.63 -20.56 3.81
CA LEU A 384 -6.47 -19.68 4.61
C LEU A 384 -7.82 -20.33 4.84
N THR A 385 -8.20 -20.48 6.11
CA THR A 385 -9.49 -21.07 6.52
C THR A 385 -10.42 -20.02 7.11
N ASP A 386 -11.73 -20.26 7.04
CA ASP A 386 -12.73 -19.45 7.74
C ASP A 386 -13.61 -20.33 8.62
N LYS A 387 -13.51 -20.15 9.93
CA LYS A 387 -14.37 -20.84 10.88
C LYS A 387 -15.73 -20.17 10.99
N ASN A 388 -16.72 -20.78 10.34
CA ASN A 388 -18.12 -20.45 10.60
C ASN A 388 -18.52 -20.93 12.00
N LYS A 389 -19.05 -20.03 12.85
CA LYS A 389 -19.48 -20.34 14.24
C LYS A 389 -20.43 -21.54 14.35
N ASN A 390 -21.12 -21.89 13.28
CA ASN A 390 -22.12 -22.96 13.23
C ASN A 390 -21.58 -24.32 12.72
N ASN A 391 -20.39 -24.37 12.11
CA ASN A 391 -19.78 -25.62 11.63
C ASN A 391 -18.47 -25.88 12.36
N SER A 392 -18.29 -27.10 12.88
CA SER A 392 -17.04 -27.54 13.50
C SER A 392 -15.92 -27.79 12.48
N LYS A 393 -16.25 -27.81 11.18
CA LYS A 393 -15.30 -28.02 10.06
C LYS A 393 -14.69 -26.70 9.61
N GLN A 394 -13.38 -26.68 9.46
CA GLN A 394 -12.63 -25.58 8.85
C GLN A 394 -12.73 -25.73 7.34
N THR A 395 -13.31 -24.75 6.65
CA THR A 395 -13.33 -24.76 5.19
C THR A 395 -12.17 -23.91 4.65
N PRO A 396 -11.28 -24.46 3.81
CA PRO A 396 -10.29 -23.67 3.11
C PRO A 396 -10.99 -22.71 2.15
N THR A 397 -10.53 -21.47 2.16
CA THR A 397 -11.10 -20.38 1.37
C THR A 397 -10.15 -19.92 0.28
N GLU A 398 -8.84 -19.91 0.55
CA GLU A 398 -7.82 -19.41 -0.37
C GLU A 398 -6.52 -20.21 -0.19
N LEU A 399 -5.83 -20.45 -1.31
CA LEU A 399 -4.57 -21.18 -1.39
C LEU A 399 -3.53 -20.30 -2.09
N LEU A 400 -2.43 -20.02 -1.40
CA LEU A 400 -1.34 -19.18 -1.89
C LEU A 400 -0.02 -19.93 -1.81
N LEU A 401 0.66 -20.10 -2.93
CA LEU A 401 1.96 -20.77 -3.02
C LEU A 401 3.08 -19.72 -3.11
N PHE A 402 4.00 -19.77 -2.16
CA PHE A 402 5.18 -18.92 -2.09
C PHE A 402 6.42 -19.70 -2.50
N ASN A 403 7.08 -19.26 -3.57
CA ASN A 403 8.32 -19.85 -4.04
C ASN A 403 9.49 -18.99 -3.56
N PHE A 404 10.38 -19.59 -2.78
CA PHE A 404 11.60 -18.97 -2.28
C PHE A 404 12.81 -19.49 -3.04
N GLU A 405 13.68 -18.56 -3.44
CA GLU A 405 15.00 -18.84 -3.99
C GLU A 405 16.04 -17.98 -3.28
N ASN A 406 17.16 -18.59 -2.87
CA ASN A 406 18.22 -17.93 -2.10
C ASN A 406 17.72 -17.16 -0.86
N GLY A 407 16.68 -17.67 -0.21
CA GLY A 407 16.09 -17.10 1.01
C GLY A 407 15.15 -15.90 0.78
N VAL A 408 14.71 -15.66 -0.46
CA VAL A 408 13.84 -14.56 -0.85
C VAL A 408 12.64 -15.09 -1.63
N ILE A 409 11.47 -14.47 -1.47
CA ILE A 409 10.29 -14.80 -2.29
C ILE A 409 10.57 -14.39 -3.73
N ASN A 410 10.71 -15.38 -4.61
CA ASN A 410 10.93 -15.19 -6.04
C ASN A 410 9.62 -15.10 -6.83
N ASN A 411 8.59 -15.83 -6.39
CA ASN A 411 7.30 -15.89 -7.09
C ASN A 411 6.17 -16.22 -6.10
N LEU A 412 4.97 -15.73 -6.40
CA LEU A 412 3.74 -15.97 -5.65
C LEU A 412 2.63 -16.40 -6.62
N GLU A 413 2.02 -17.55 -6.34
CA GLU A 413 0.98 -18.15 -7.19
C GLU A 413 -0.32 -18.37 -6.39
N TYR A 414 -1.45 -18.02 -7.00
CA TYR A 414 -2.78 -18.28 -6.43
C TYR A 414 -3.35 -19.57 -7.02
N ILE A 415 -3.61 -20.57 -6.17
CA ILE A 415 -4.14 -21.86 -6.60
C ILE A 415 -5.67 -21.78 -6.61
N LYS A 416 -6.28 -21.96 -7.79
CA LYS A 416 -7.73 -21.84 -8.02
C LYS A 416 -8.50 -23.15 -7.93
N ASP A 417 -7.80 -24.26 -7.76
CA ASP A 417 -8.37 -25.59 -7.92
C ASP A 417 -9.36 -25.90 -6.78
N GLN A 418 -10.65 -25.92 -7.11
CA GLN A 418 -11.74 -26.18 -6.16
C GLN A 418 -11.78 -27.63 -5.71
N ASP A 419 -11.24 -28.55 -6.52
CA ASP A 419 -11.19 -29.97 -6.21
C ASP A 419 -10.18 -30.22 -5.09
N ILE A 420 -9.02 -29.54 -5.15
CA ILE A 420 -8.04 -29.53 -4.04
C ILE A 420 -8.67 -28.98 -2.76
N ILE A 421 -9.40 -27.86 -2.85
CA ILE A 421 -10.04 -27.21 -1.68
C ILE A 421 -11.08 -28.13 -1.02
N THR A 422 -11.84 -28.89 -1.81
CA THR A 422 -12.88 -29.80 -1.28
C THR A 422 -12.30 -31.10 -0.72
N GLU A 423 -11.20 -31.61 -1.27
CA GLU A 423 -10.48 -32.76 -0.72
C GLU A 423 -9.76 -32.44 0.61
N MET A 424 -9.29 -31.19 0.79
CA MET A 424 -8.68 -30.72 2.03
C MET A 424 -9.60 -30.83 3.25
N ASP A 425 -10.92 -30.70 3.08
CA ASP A 425 -11.91 -30.82 4.16
C ASP A 425 -11.97 -32.24 4.79
N GLN A 426 -11.35 -33.23 4.14
CA GLN A 426 -11.38 -34.63 4.53
C GLN A 426 -10.00 -35.21 4.90
N GLN A 427 -8.92 -34.46 4.65
CA GLN A 427 -7.55 -34.99 4.60
C GLN A 427 -6.59 -34.28 5.59
N SER A 428 -5.46 -34.94 5.90
CA SER A 428 -4.41 -34.38 6.76
C SER A 428 -3.55 -33.36 6.00
N LEU A 429 -2.92 -32.39 6.67
CA LEU A 429 -2.00 -31.44 5.98
C LEU A 429 -0.84 -32.12 5.24
N GLU A 430 -0.50 -33.35 5.61
CA GLU A 430 0.50 -34.14 4.90
C GLU A 430 -0.01 -34.65 3.56
N SER A 431 -1.24 -35.14 3.50
CA SER A 431 -1.85 -35.56 2.22
C SER A 431 -2.03 -34.37 1.28
N VAL A 432 -2.45 -33.22 1.81
CA VAL A 432 -2.49 -31.96 1.05
C VAL A 432 -1.11 -31.58 0.52
N ARG A 433 -0.07 -31.70 1.33
CA ARG A 433 1.31 -31.42 0.89
C ARG A 433 1.70 -32.34 -0.27
N LEU A 434 1.37 -33.63 -0.20
CA LEU A 434 1.69 -34.61 -1.23
C LEU A 434 0.95 -34.32 -2.55
N ILE A 435 -0.37 -34.11 -2.49
CA ILE A 435 -1.20 -33.80 -3.68
C ILE A 435 -0.69 -32.54 -4.38
N ILE A 436 -0.47 -31.45 -3.63
CA ILE A 436 0.05 -30.22 -4.22
C ILE A 436 1.48 -30.41 -4.75
N SER A 437 2.28 -31.28 -4.12
CA SER A 437 3.64 -31.55 -4.59
C SER A 437 3.67 -32.28 -5.94
N GLU A 438 2.65 -33.07 -6.27
CA GLU A 438 2.54 -33.74 -7.57
C GLU A 438 2.32 -32.72 -8.70
N GLN A 439 1.50 -31.69 -8.45
CA GLN A 439 1.15 -30.69 -9.45
C GLN A 439 2.15 -29.53 -9.55
N TYR A 440 2.64 -29.06 -8.40
CA TYR A 440 3.44 -27.83 -8.31
C TYR A 440 4.91 -28.10 -7.95
N GLY A 441 5.33 -29.37 -7.93
CA GLY A 441 6.65 -29.79 -7.47
C GLY A 441 6.79 -29.73 -5.95
N PHE A 442 7.93 -30.20 -5.43
CA PHE A 442 8.14 -30.41 -4.00
C PHE A 442 7.75 -29.19 -3.14
N ILE A 443 6.71 -29.37 -2.31
CA ILE A 443 6.28 -28.40 -1.30
C ILE A 443 7.02 -28.69 0.00
N SER A 444 7.84 -27.73 0.45
CA SER A 444 8.58 -27.87 1.69
C SER A 444 7.63 -27.83 2.88
N ASN A 445 6.80 -26.78 2.96
CA ASN A 445 5.93 -26.52 4.11
C ASN A 445 4.50 -26.15 3.68
N VAL A 446 3.52 -26.62 4.45
CA VAL A 446 2.11 -26.21 4.38
C VAL A 446 1.76 -25.49 5.69
N LEU A 447 1.37 -24.23 5.58
CA LEU A 447 0.97 -23.36 6.67
C LEU A 447 -0.54 -23.14 6.59
N MET A 448 -1.31 -23.65 7.54
CA MET A 448 -2.74 -23.39 7.62
C MET A 448 -3.04 -22.36 8.70
N VAL A 449 -3.72 -21.28 8.33
CA VAL A 449 -4.07 -20.17 9.23
C VAL A 449 -5.53 -19.79 9.06
N ASP A 450 -6.25 -19.69 10.17
CA ASP A 450 -7.64 -19.23 10.16
C ASP A 450 -7.72 -17.69 10.16
N LYS A 451 -8.65 -17.14 9.36
CA LYS A 451 -8.86 -15.69 9.22
C LYS A 451 -9.17 -15.01 10.55
N TYR A 452 -9.83 -15.69 11.51
CA TYR A 452 -10.08 -15.15 12.85
C TYR A 452 -8.79 -14.89 13.63
N LEU A 453 -7.80 -15.78 13.53
CA LEU A 453 -6.51 -15.60 14.20
C LEU A 453 -5.78 -14.36 13.65
N ILE A 454 -5.75 -14.21 12.32
CA ILE A 454 -5.12 -13.04 11.67
C ILE A 454 -5.83 -11.76 12.10
N LYS A 455 -7.17 -11.72 12.04
CA LYS A 455 -7.98 -10.59 12.52
C LYS A 455 -7.67 -10.25 13.97
N LYS A 456 -7.54 -11.26 14.84
CA LYS A 456 -7.26 -11.03 16.26
C LYS A 456 -5.85 -10.48 16.51
N ILE A 457 -4.85 -10.94 15.75
CA ILE A 457 -3.49 -10.38 15.80
C ILE A 457 -3.51 -8.91 15.34
N ILE A 458 -4.17 -8.59 14.22
CA ILE A 458 -4.26 -7.22 13.72
C ILE A 458 -4.98 -6.32 14.73
N GLU A 459 -6.12 -6.78 15.26
CA GLU A 459 -6.91 -6.07 16.27
C GLU A 459 -6.04 -5.72 17.49
N ASP A 460 -5.44 -6.73 18.13
CA ASP A 460 -4.74 -6.51 19.41
C ASP A 460 -3.42 -5.74 19.22
N PHE A 461 -2.64 -6.06 18.18
CA PHE A 461 -1.28 -5.51 18.03
C PHE A 461 -1.17 -4.24 17.21
N ILE A 462 -2.08 -4.00 16.26
CA ILE A 462 -2.03 -2.85 15.36
C ILE A 462 -3.13 -1.86 15.71
N ILE A 463 -4.36 -2.35 15.91
CA ILE A 463 -5.51 -1.46 16.07
C ILE A 463 -5.65 -0.94 17.51
N ASP A 464 -5.69 -1.87 18.46
CA ASP A 464 -5.89 -1.65 19.89
C ASP A 464 -4.60 -1.81 20.70
N SER A 465 -3.45 -1.52 20.07
CA SER A 465 -2.12 -1.57 20.71
C SER A 465 -2.04 -0.77 22.02
N HIS A 466 -2.88 0.25 22.18
CA HIS A 466 -3.00 1.06 23.39
C HIS A 466 -3.86 0.44 24.50
N LYS A 467 -4.75 -0.48 24.17
CA LYS A 467 -5.60 -1.21 25.12
C LYS A 467 -5.04 -2.58 25.46
N ILE A 468 -4.04 -3.08 24.71
CA ILE A 468 -3.53 -4.45 24.83
C ILE A 468 -3.26 -4.88 26.28
N SER A 469 -3.70 -6.09 26.60
CA SER A 469 -3.56 -6.71 27.91
C SER A 469 -2.87 -8.06 27.80
N ILE A 470 -2.29 -8.54 28.91
CA ILE A 470 -1.69 -9.88 29.00
C ILE A 470 -2.72 -10.97 28.64
N PHE A 471 -4.00 -10.77 28.97
CA PHE A 471 -5.07 -11.71 28.61
C PHE A 471 -5.32 -11.78 27.11
N SER A 472 -5.13 -10.67 26.39
CA SER A 472 -5.27 -10.63 24.93
C SER A 472 -4.17 -11.47 24.26
N LEU A 473 -2.93 -11.34 24.76
CA LEU A 473 -1.81 -12.20 24.34
C LEU A 473 -2.06 -13.68 24.60
N LEU A 474 -2.54 -14.01 25.80
CA LEU A 474 -2.88 -15.39 26.15
C LEU A 474 -3.92 -15.96 25.21
N LYS A 475 -4.91 -15.14 24.82
CA LYS A 475 -5.93 -15.55 23.85
C LYS A 475 -5.29 -15.86 22.51
N ILE A 476 -4.42 -14.99 21.99
CA ILE A 476 -3.70 -15.23 20.73
C ILE A 476 -2.83 -16.49 20.82
N PHE A 477 -2.10 -16.68 21.93
CA PHE A 477 -1.30 -17.88 22.15
C PHE A 477 -2.15 -19.16 22.17
N LYS A 478 -3.30 -19.13 22.86
CA LYS A 478 -4.25 -20.26 22.86
C LYS A 478 -4.77 -20.58 21.45
N LEU A 479 -5.01 -19.56 20.62
CA LEU A 479 -5.40 -19.74 19.22
C LEU A 479 -4.27 -20.36 18.40
N LEU A 480 -3.03 -19.86 18.52
CA LEU A 480 -1.86 -20.40 17.82
C LEU A 480 -1.55 -21.87 18.18
N LYS A 481 -1.90 -22.29 19.41
CA LYS A 481 -1.78 -23.69 19.85
C LYS A 481 -2.88 -24.60 19.33
N ASN A 482 -4.03 -24.03 18.99
CA ASN A 482 -5.20 -24.81 18.60
C ASN A 482 -5.09 -25.14 17.10
N PRO A 483 -5.07 -26.44 16.73
CA PRO A 483 -5.00 -26.86 15.33
C PRO A 483 -6.15 -26.30 14.46
N GLN A 484 -7.28 -25.90 15.06
CA GLN A 484 -8.38 -25.27 14.32
C GLN A 484 -8.11 -23.82 13.89
N TYR A 485 -7.02 -23.20 14.32
CA TYR A 485 -6.69 -21.83 13.93
C TYR A 485 -5.30 -21.70 13.34
N PHE A 486 -4.39 -22.61 13.70
CA PHE A 486 -3.02 -22.60 13.18
C PHE A 486 -2.40 -23.99 13.15
N GLN A 487 -1.95 -24.41 11.98
CA GLN A 487 -1.19 -25.64 11.78
C GLN A 487 -0.04 -25.42 10.80
N LEU A 488 1.02 -26.20 10.97
CA LEU A 488 2.18 -26.20 10.09
C LEU A 488 2.65 -27.64 9.89
N ASN A 489 2.89 -28.03 8.64
CA ASN A 489 3.44 -29.33 8.29
C ASN A 489 4.55 -29.20 7.23
N PRO A 490 5.75 -29.78 7.41
CA PRO A 490 6.23 -30.43 8.63
C PRO A 490 6.36 -29.45 9.78
N GLU A 491 6.27 -29.94 11.02
CA GLU A 491 6.45 -29.09 12.19
C GLU A 491 7.91 -28.62 12.31
N ILE A 492 8.14 -27.31 12.32
CA ILE A 492 9.46 -26.74 12.61
C ILE A 492 9.71 -26.67 14.13
N PRO A 493 10.97 -26.74 14.60
CA PRO A 493 11.29 -26.72 16.02
C PRO A 493 10.63 -25.57 16.81
N PRO A 494 10.59 -24.31 16.30
CA PRO A 494 9.88 -23.23 16.99
C PRO A 494 8.37 -23.49 17.19
N TYR A 495 7.71 -24.15 16.23
CA TYR A 495 6.29 -24.50 16.35
C TYR A 495 6.06 -25.65 17.35
N THR A 496 6.94 -26.65 17.36
CA THR A 496 6.88 -27.73 18.36
C THR A 496 7.03 -27.20 19.79
N LEU A 497 7.93 -26.21 19.98
CA LEU A 497 8.16 -25.54 21.26
C LEU A 497 6.90 -24.78 21.71
N LEU A 498 6.28 -24.03 20.78
CA LEU A 498 5.01 -23.33 21.02
C LEU A 498 3.91 -24.28 21.50
N LYS A 499 3.76 -25.44 20.85
CA LYS A 499 2.77 -26.47 21.24
C LYS A 499 3.04 -27.04 22.63
N LYS A 500 4.29 -27.37 22.94
CA LYS A 500 4.70 -27.98 24.21
C LYS A 500 4.64 -27.02 25.39
N LYS A 501 4.89 -25.73 25.18
CA LYS A 501 4.95 -24.74 26.25
C LYS A 501 3.56 -24.50 26.88
N GLY A 502 3.48 -24.64 28.20
CA GLY A 502 2.24 -24.35 28.95
C GLY A 502 1.90 -22.86 28.91
N SER A 503 0.61 -22.51 28.81
CA SER A 503 0.17 -21.12 28.66
C SER A 503 0.62 -20.20 29.79
N ILE A 504 0.73 -20.73 31.02
CA ILE A 504 1.23 -19.98 32.18
C ILE A 504 2.75 -19.76 32.11
N SER A 505 3.52 -20.75 31.68
CA SER A 505 4.97 -20.62 31.47
C SER A 505 5.24 -19.61 30.35
N PHE A 506 4.49 -19.66 29.27
CA PHE A 506 4.56 -18.66 28.21
C PHE A 506 4.21 -17.25 28.69
N LEU A 507 3.19 -17.12 29.55
CA LEU A 507 2.85 -15.82 30.15
C LEU A 507 4.01 -15.27 30.97
N LYS A 508 4.69 -16.09 31.78
CA LYS A 508 5.89 -15.67 32.52
C LYS A 508 6.96 -15.14 31.56
N ASP A 509 7.17 -15.84 30.45
CA ASP A 509 8.14 -15.43 29.44
C ASP A 509 7.68 -14.23 28.62
N LEU A 510 6.40 -13.86 28.62
CA LEU A 510 5.90 -12.64 28.01
C LEU A 510 5.85 -11.46 28.97
N LEU A 511 5.84 -11.70 30.29
CA LEU A 511 5.75 -10.63 31.29
C LEU A 511 6.87 -9.61 31.11
N SER A 512 8.09 -10.02 30.80
CA SER A 512 9.17 -9.06 30.57
C SER A 512 8.92 -8.16 29.35
N ILE A 513 8.21 -8.62 28.30
CA ILE A 513 7.82 -7.73 27.19
C ILE A 513 6.86 -6.65 27.66
N VAL A 514 5.94 -7.02 28.57
CA VAL A 514 4.87 -6.16 29.07
C VAL A 514 5.37 -5.18 30.13
N VAL A 515 6.26 -5.63 31.00
CA VAL A 515 6.76 -4.88 32.15
C VAL A 515 7.96 -4.02 31.76
N ASP A 516 8.87 -4.53 30.93
CA ASP A 516 10.05 -3.81 30.50
C ASP A 516 9.75 -2.97 29.24
N LYS A 517 9.23 -1.76 29.49
CA LYS A 517 9.07 -0.73 28.45
C LYS A 517 10.37 -0.47 27.69
N HIS A 518 11.49 -0.67 28.37
CA HIS A 518 12.80 -0.43 27.83
C HIS A 518 13.37 -1.62 27.07
N GLU A 519 12.78 -2.80 26.94
CA GLU A 519 13.41 -3.96 26.24
C GLU A 519 13.85 -3.74 24.76
N PHE A 520 13.72 -2.52 24.23
CA PHE A 520 14.27 -2.05 22.95
C PHE A 520 15.09 -0.76 23.08
#